data_AF-A0A2D5QR87-F1
#
_entry.id   AF-A0A2D5QR87-F1
#
_cell.length_a   1.000
_cell.length_b   1.000
_cell.length_c   1.000
_cell.angle_alpha   90.00
_cell.angle_beta   90.00
_cell.angle_gamma   90.00
#
_symmetry.space_group_name_H-M   'P 1'
#
loop_
_entity.id
_entity.type
_entity.pdbx_description
1 polymer ?
#
loop_
_entity_poly.entity_id
_entity_poly.type
_entity_poly.pdbx_seq_one_letter_code
_entity_poly.pdbx_strand_id
1 'polypeptide(L)' 'MPGAVSRTSTLALNNTTRPHLLALVDHGVEEACRRDPSLMLGLNTYQGRCTHQAVATSLGYEYAPLI' A
#
# COMPACT_ATOMS: atom_id res chain seq x y z
N MET A 1 -21.53 6.59 5.97
CA MET A 1 -20.44 6.21 5.04
C MET A 1 -19.56 7.44 4.78
N PRO A 2 -18.21 7.31 4.74
CA PRO A 2 -17.29 8.45 4.58
C PRO A 2 -17.58 9.32 3.35
N GLY A 3 -18.08 8.71 2.27
CA GLY A 3 -18.44 9.42 1.04
C GLY A 3 -19.51 10.52 1.20
N ALA A 4 -20.35 10.47 2.24
CA ALA A 4 -21.36 11.49 2.50
C ALA A 4 -20.78 12.81 3.06
N VAL A 5 -19.55 12.78 3.57
CA VAL A 5 -18.86 13.91 4.20
C VAL A 5 -17.49 14.13 3.55
N SER A 6 -17.50 14.28 2.23
CA SER A 6 -16.31 14.29 1.36
C SER A 6 -15.17 15.19 1.85
N ARG A 7 -15.46 16.43 2.27
CA ARG A 7 -14.45 17.37 2.80
C ARG A 7 -13.75 16.80 4.03
N THR A 8 -14.52 16.36 5.02
CA THR A 8 -13.99 15.82 6.27
C THR A 8 -13.21 14.54 6.03
N SER A 9 -13.74 13.62 5.21
CA SER A 9 -13.07 12.35 4.90
C SER A 9 -11.80 12.53 4.09
N THR A 10 -11.75 13.50 3.16
CA THR A 10 -10.53 13.82 2.40
C THR A 10 -9.43 14.31 3.33
N LEU A 11 -9.74 15.25 4.22
CA LEU A 11 -8.77 15.78 5.18
C LEU A 11 -8.27 14.68 6.12
N ALA A 12 -9.16 13.81 6.61
CA ALA A 12 -8.81 12.69 7.46
C ALA A 12 -7.88 11.69 6.74
N LEU A 13 -8.24 11.25 5.53
CA LEU A 13 -7.46 10.30 4.76
C LEU A 13 -6.08 10.87 4.39
N ASN A 14 -6.03 12.09 3.87
CA ASN A 14 -4.78 12.74 3.47
C ASN A 14 -3.82 12.92 4.64
N ASN A 15 -4.31 13.29 5.83
CA ASN A 15 -3.44 13.44 7.00
C ASN A 15 -2.78 12.11 7.40
N THR A 16 -3.49 11.00 7.27
CA THR A 16 -2.97 9.67 7.58
C THR A 16 -2.04 9.13 6.48
N THR A 17 -2.35 9.37 5.19
CA THR A 17 -1.57 8.82 4.08
C THR A 17 -0.34 9.65 3.70
N ARG A 18 -0.30 10.93 4.06
CA ARG A 18 0.79 11.85 3.70
C ARG A 18 2.20 11.34 4.07
N PRO A 19 2.46 10.78 5.27
CA PRO A 19 3.79 10.27 5.62
C PRO A 19 4.26 9.14 4.69
N HIS A 20 3.35 8.22 4.35
CA HIS A 20 3.64 7.12 3.43
C HIS A 20 3.91 7.62 2.00
N LEU A 21 3.16 8.63 1.55
CA LEU A 21 3.39 9.27 0.25
C LEU A 21 4.79 9.88 0.17
N LEU A 22 5.22 10.60 1.20
CA LEU A 22 6.55 11.21 1.24
C LEU A 22 7.65 10.13 1.21
N ALA A 23 7.51 9.05 1.98
CA ALA A 23 8.46 7.94 1.96
C ALA A 23 8.61 7.31 0.56
N LEU A 24 7.49 7.14 -0.16
CA LEU A 24 7.49 6.64 -1.53
C LEU A 24 8.18 7.60 -2.52
N VAL A 25 7.96 8.90 -2.36
CA VAL A 25 8.59 9.93 -3.21
C VAL A 25 10.10 9.99 -2.98
N ASP A 26 10.54 9.94 -1.73
CA ASP A 26 11.95 10.13 -1.38
C ASP A 26 12.80 8.87 -1.64
N HIS A 27 12.20 7.67 -1.61
CA HIS A 27 12.95 6.41 -1.62
C HIS A 27 12.54 5.43 -2.72
N GLY A 28 11.39 5.65 -3.37
CA GLY A 28 10.79 4.65 -4.25
C GLY A 28 10.20 3.47 -3.49
N VAL A 29 9.51 2.58 -4.21
CA VAL A 29 8.69 1.52 -3.59
C VAL A 29 9.52 0.51 -2.79
N GLU A 30 10.59 -0.04 -3.36
CA GLU A 30 11.36 -1.10 -2.69
C GLU A 30 11.98 -0.63 -1.38
N GLU A 31 12.66 0.52 -1.40
CA GLU A 31 13.35 1.05 -0.24
C GLU A 31 12.37 1.63 0.79
N ALA A 32 11.26 2.24 0.35
CA ALA A 32 10.20 2.66 1.27
C ALA A 32 9.58 1.47 2.01
N CYS A 33 9.31 0.36 1.32
CA CYS A 33 8.79 -0.86 1.94
C CYS A 33 9.80 -1.55 2.87
N ARG A 34 11.12 -1.44 2.60
CA ARG A 34 12.17 -1.91 3.52
C ARG A 34 12.22 -1.08 4.81
N ARG A 35 12.02 0.23 4.71
CA ARG A 35 12.09 1.17 5.85
C ARG A 35 10.82 1.18 6.69
N ASP A 36 9.66 1.00 6.06
CA ASP A 36 8.35 1.03 6.70
C ASP A 36 7.63 -0.32 6.51
N PRO A 37 7.65 -1.20 7.53
CA PRO A 37 6.94 -2.48 7.48
C PRO A 37 5.44 -2.33 7.24
N SER A 38 4.82 -1.22 7.62
CA SER A 38 3.39 -0.99 7.39
C SER A 38 3.08 -0.77 5.91
N LEU A 39 3.97 -0.09 5.18
CA LEU A 39 3.91 0.04 3.73
C LEU A 39 4.09 -1.30 3.03
N MET A 40 4.98 -2.16 3.53
CA MET A 40 5.17 -3.51 2.98
C MET A 40 3.89 -4.35 3.07
N LEU A 41 3.21 -4.32 4.23
CA LEU A 41 1.96 -5.06 4.43
C LEU A 41 0.83 -4.59 3.49
N GLY A 42 0.89 -3.33 3.04
CA GLY A 42 -0.07 -2.78 2.08
C GLY A 42 0.19 -3.14 0.61
N LEU A 43 1.33 -3.74 0.28
CA LEU A 43 1.73 -4.00 -1.11
C LEU A 43 1.02 -5.25 -1.67
N ASN A 44 0.17 -5.05 -2.68
CA ASN A 44 -0.60 -6.14 -3.31
C ASN A 44 0.05 -6.71 -4.56
N THR A 45 0.71 -5.87 -5.36
CA THR A 45 1.29 -6.24 -6.64
C THR A 45 2.56 -5.46 -6.91
N TYR A 46 3.57 -6.10 -7.49
CA TYR A 46 4.81 -5.45 -7.90
C TYR A 46 5.41 -6.17 -9.11
N GLN A 47 5.83 -5.41 -10.13
CA GLN A 47 6.46 -5.94 -11.36
C GLN A 47 5.73 -7.16 -11.98
N GLY A 48 4.39 -7.11 -12.03
CA GLY A 48 3.56 -8.18 -12.61
C GLY A 48 3.34 -9.39 -11.72
N ARG A 49 3.77 -9.36 -10.45
CA ARG A 49 3.59 -10.45 -9.47
C ARG A 49 2.66 -10.03 -8.35
N CYS A 50 1.92 -10.99 -7.78
CA CYS A 50 1.07 -10.75 -6.61
C CYS A 50 1.87 -10.95 -5.32
N THR A 51 2.05 -9.87 -4.55
CA THR A 51 2.86 -9.83 -3.33
C THR A 51 2.05 -9.96 -2.06
N HIS A 52 0.72 -10.05 -2.15
CA HIS A 52 -0.16 -10.19 -0.99
C HIS A 52 -0.80 -11.58 -0.96
N GLN A 53 -0.45 -12.37 0.06
CA GLN A 53 -0.82 -13.78 0.14
C GLN A 53 -2.33 -14.02 0.07
N ALA A 54 -3.13 -13.25 0.82
CA ALA A 54 -4.59 -13.44 0.80
C ALA A 54 -5.21 -13.21 -0.59
N VAL A 55 -4.73 -12.20 -1.33
CA VAL A 55 -5.21 -11.90 -2.69
C VAL A 55 -4.82 -13.02 -3.64
N ALA A 56 -3.56 -13.48 -3.56
CA ALA A 56 -3.07 -14.59 -4.38
C ALA A 56 -3.90 -15.86 -4.17
N THR A 57 -4.14 -16.25 -2.90
CA THR A 57 -4.95 -17.43 -2.57
C THR A 57 -6.40 -17.28 -3.01
N SER A 58 -7.02 -16.12 -2.80
CA SER A 58 -8.43 -15.91 -3.15
C SER A 58 -8.70 -15.87 -4.65
N LEU A 59 -7.73 -15.40 -5.45
CA LEU A 59 -7.89 -15.24 -6.90
C LEU A 59 -7.17 -16.33 -7.71
N GLY A 60 -6.47 -17.26 -7.06
CA GLY A 60 -5.72 -18.33 -7.71
C GLY A 60 -4.44 -17.86 -8.40
N TYR A 61 -3.83 -16.77 -7.94
CA TYR A 61 -2.55 -16.28 -8.45
C TYR A 61 -1.36 -16.91 -7.71
N GLU A 62 -0.20 -16.90 -8.36
CA GLU A 62 1.07 -17.23 -7.72
C GLU A 62 1.46 -16.11 -6.73
N TYR A 63 1.69 -16.49 -5.48
CA TYR A 63 2.22 -15.59 -4.46
C TYR A 63 3.74 -15.45 -4.63
N ALA A 64 4.21 -14.22 -4.81
CA ALA A 64 5.63 -13.91 -4.88
C ALA A 64 5.96 -12.71 -3.98
N PRO A 65 6.65 -12.92 -2.84
CA PRO A 65 7.01 -11.82 -1.95
C PRO A 65 8.02 -10.88 -2.58
N LEU A 66 8.00 -9.60 -2.16
CA LEU A 66 8.97 -8.59 -2.58
C LEU A 66 10.36 -8.79 -1.92
N ILE A 67 10.36 -9.29 -0.68
CA ILE A 67 11.56 -9.56 0.15
C ILE A 67 11.40 -10.92 0.82
#